data_AF-A0AA38MZY2-F1
#
_entry.id   AF-A0AA38MZY2-F1
#
_cell.length_a   1.000
_cell.length_b   1.000
_cell.length_c   1.000
_cell.angle_alpha   90.00
_cell.angle_beta   90.00
_cell.angle_gamma   90.00
#
_symmetry.space_group_name_H-M   'P 1'
#
loop_
_entity.id
_entity.type
_entity.pdbx_description
1 polymer ?
#
loop_
_entity_poly.entity_id
_entity_poly.type
_entity_poly.pdbx_seq_one_letter_code
_entity_poly.pdbx_strand_id
1 'polypeptide(L)'
;MNSVSELPLPLLLLIHLQILQYPHVNNEDFDIYIFDAHRHGLRARTTMMENLGYWLVVKIEGHKKVKKILPTYPCIKPLETTAFRTSFAKYLEGLRQSSIKENTAAAVWWREVQARKSYLEECSEGKFLRLLLALSTHVFFTLQSVSNVEPNPELNYSTRLAFVQASQRQWVKVASGLLGREQRLMDMKARILVSTTLNSRYHSTSTPRLIALRDSKLEDILSQENWKGDSARNALKFLVTLAGLGFDVLEAGDHRSSDALSVWTQDLSPQPHWQIVHQLLPVAAARHPSYIRKLQKPIFRLAETEFAQTLQSELKSTYHYEESHEMTKKMTQLSSSSFNNAVLTLRNYRETEGYASAALERALKSVVIEARGLEERSNEMRTRSSSKPARPPQKRTTDGTLARGISFWEDKHVITNAEGRWLF
;
A
#
# COMPACT_ATOMS: atom_id res chain seq x y z
N MET A 1 19.99 13.48 -10.10
CA MET A 1 18.59 13.25 -9.66
C MET A 1 18.54 13.64 -8.21
N ASN A 2 17.75 14.68 -7.95
CA ASN A 2 17.88 15.54 -6.78
C ASN A 2 17.42 14.80 -5.51
N SER A 3 18.35 14.65 -4.56
CA SER A 3 18.14 14.01 -3.25
C SER A 3 17.12 14.80 -2.40
N VAL A 4 16.49 14.22 -1.37
CA VAL A 4 15.56 15.00 -0.52
C VAL A 4 16.27 16.13 0.25
N SER A 5 17.59 16.05 0.38
CA SER A 5 18.46 17.17 0.77
C SER A 5 18.39 18.38 -0.18
N GLU A 6 17.81 18.24 -1.36
CA GLU A 6 17.58 19.31 -2.35
C GLU A 6 16.13 19.81 -2.34
N LEU A 7 15.25 19.26 -1.49
CA LEU A 7 13.97 19.90 -1.25
C LEU A 7 14.23 21.26 -0.59
N PRO A 8 13.48 22.31 -0.98
CA PRO A 8 13.55 23.59 -0.29
C PRO A 8 13.32 23.40 1.20
N LEU A 9 14.19 23.99 2.03
CA LEU A 9 14.09 23.91 3.49
C LEU A 9 12.69 24.23 4.05
N PRO A 10 11.93 25.22 3.51
CA PRO A 10 10.58 25.48 3.97
C PRO A 10 9.65 24.27 3.79
N LEU A 11 9.73 23.59 2.63
CA LEU A 11 8.88 22.44 2.34
C LEU A 11 9.16 21.27 3.29
N LEU A 12 10.44 21.03 3.59
CA LEU A 12 10.82 19.98 4.54
C LEU A 12 10.31 20.30 5.96
N LEU A 13 10.39 21.57 6.37
CA LEU A 13 9.81 22.03 7.63
C LEU A 13 8.29 21.83 7.66
N LEU A 14 7.56 22.20 6.60
CA LEU A 14 6.10 21.98 6.52
C LEU A 14 5.73 20.51 6.67
N ILE A 15 6.47 19.61 6.03
CA ILE A 15 6.27 18.16 6.15
C ILE A 15 6.46 17.73 7.61
N HIS A 16 7.50 18.20 8.29
CA HIS A 16 7.71 17.89 9.71
C HIS A 16 6.55 18.39 10.57
N LEU A 17 6.06 19.60 10.32
CA LEU A 17 4.97 20.20 11.09
C LEU A 17 3.64 19.49 10.85
N GLN A 18 3.38 19.02 9.63
CA GLN A 18 2.22 18.18 9.33
C GLN A 18 2.30 16.83 10.05
N ILE A 19 3.45 16.17 10.03
CA ILE A 19 3.65 14.88 10.73
C ILE A 19 3.49 15.04 12.24
N LEU A 20 4.02 16.13 12.80
CA LEU A 20 3.91 16.46 14.22
C LEU A 20 2.51 16.99 14.61
N GLN A 21 1.58 17.08 13.65
CA GLN A 21 0.20 17.57 13.83
C GLN A 21 0.17 18.98 14.43
N TYR A 22 0.92 19.91 13.85
CA TYR A 22 0.85 21.30 14.26
C TYR A 22 -0.56 21.87 14.01
N PRO A 23 -1.20 22.55 14.98
CA PRO A 23 -2.63 22.89 14.90
C PRO A 23 -3.00 23.79 13.71
N HIS A 24 -2.07 24.62 13.24
CA HIS A 24 -2.32 25.62 12.21
C HIS A 24 -1.83 25.20 10.82
N VAL A 25 -1.48 23.92 10.59
CA VAL A 25 -0.96 23.49 9.27
C VAL A 25 -2.01 23.61 8.17
N ASN A 26 -3.29 23.54 8.50
CA ASN A 26 -4.38 23.68 7.52
C ASN A 26 -4.78 25.14 7.25
N ASN A 27 -4.15 26.12 7.91
CA ASN A 27 -4.42 27.52 7.61
C ASN A 27 -3.79 27.87 6.25
N GLU A 28 -4.49 28.66 5.44
CA GLU A 28 -4.00 29.08 4.11
C GLU A 28 -2.68 29.87 4.19
N ASP A 29 -2.42 30.50 5.34
CA ASP A 29 -1.18 31.22 5.64
C ASP A 29 0.04 30.30 5.82
N PHE A 30 -0.16 28.98 5.86
CA PHE A 30 0.88 28.00 6.15
C PHE A 30 1.41 27.37 4.85
N ASP A 31 2.10 28.19 4.05
CA ASP A 31 2.64 27.81 2.74
C ASP A 31 4.18 27.69 2.73
N ILE A 32 4.76 27.36 1.56
CA ILE A 32 6.22 27.27 1.38
C ILE A 32 6.95 28.60 1.58
N TYR A 33 6.22 29.71 1.64
CA TYR A 33 6.71 31.07 1.80
C TYR A 33 6.43 31.62 3.21
N ILE A 34 6.08 30.78 4.18
CA ILE A 34 5.75 31.18 5.56
C ILE A 34 6.80 32.07 6.25
N PHE A 35 8.07 31.97 5.87
CA PHE A 35 9.17 32.82 6.35
C PHE A 35 9.82 33.69 5.26
N ASP A 36 9.14 33.89 4.13
CA ASP A 36 9.59 34.77 3.06
C ASP A 36 9.42 36.24 3.47
N ALA A 37 10.52 36.99 3.46
CA ALA A 37 10.55 38.41 3.80
C ALA A 37 9.76 39.27 2.81
N HIS A 38 9.58 38.82 1.58
CA HIS A 38 8.86 39.57 0.54
C HIS A 38 7.34 39.44 0.65
N ARG A 39 6.85 38.29 1.13
CA ARG A 39 5.42 38.03 1.26
C ARG A 39 4.87 38.39 2.64
N HIS A 40 5.66 38.14 3.69
CA HIS A 40 5.22 38.35 5.06
C HIS A 40 6.08 39.41 5.76
N GLY A 41 5.40 40.40 6.34
CA GLY A 41 6.05 41.41 7.18
C GLY A 41 6.76 40.79 8.38
N LEU A 42 7.80 41.48 8.88
CA LEU A 42 8.61 41.02 10.02
C LEU A 42 7.78 40.63 11.24
N ARG A 43 6.69 41.36 11.51
CA ARG A 43 5.77 41.07 12.62
C ARG A 43 5.10 39.71 12.46
N ALA A 44 4.53 39.40 11.30
CA ALA A 44 3.88 38.12 11.03
C ALA A 44 4.85 36.95 11.15
N ARG A 45 6.04 37.08 10.55
CA ARG A 45 7.10 36.06 10.63
C ARG A 45 7.60 35.85 12.07
N THR A 46 7.69 36.93 12.85
CA THR A 46 8.08 36.86 14.27
C THR A 46 7.03 36.14 15.10
N THR A 47 5.76 36.51 14.96
CA THR A 47 4.65 35.83 15.65
C THR A 47 4.60 34.35 15.26
N MET A 48 4.83 34.04 13.99
CA MET A 48 4.89 32.65 13.51
C MET A 48 6.06 31.88 14.15
N MET A 49 7.25 32.48 14.20
CA MET A 49 8.42 31.91 14.87
C MET A 49 8.17 31.69 16.36
N GLU A 50 7.53 32.63 17.05
CA GLU A 50 7.20 32.53 18.48
C GLU A 50 6.21 31.38 18.75
N ASN A 51 5.12 31.32 17.98
CA ASN A 51 4.11 30.27 18.10
C ASN A 51 4.71 28.89 17.82
N LEU A 52 5.50 28.78 16.75
CA LEU A 52 6.14 27.55 16.36
C LEU A 52 7.19 27.10 17.38
N GLY A 53 8.05 28.02 17.81
CA GLY A 53 9.09 27.77 18.80
C GLY A 53 8.50 27.31 20.13
N TYR A 54 7.47 28.02 20.63
CA TYR A 54 6.77 27.62 21.85
C TYR A 54 6.16 26.22 21.73
N TRP A 55 5.46 25.94 20.64
CA TRP A 55 4.83 24.64 20.42
C TRP A 55 5.84 23.49 20.32
N LEU A 56 6.95 23.68 19.60
CA LEU A 56 8.01 22.67 19.51
C LEU A 56 8.64 22.39 20.87
N VAL A 57 8.89 23.43 21.69
CA VAL A 57 9.41 23.26 23.06
C VAL A 57 8.39 22.57 23.97
N VAL A 58 7.09 22.87 23.83
CA VAL A 58 6.02 22.13 24.52
C VAL A 58 6.06 20.64 24.21
N LYS A 59 6.33 20.26 22.95
CA LYS A 59 6.41 18.84 22.56
C LYS A 59 7.60 18.11 23.19
N ILE A 60 8.72 18.79 23.43
CA ILE A 60 9.91 18.20 24.06
C ILE A 60 9.76 18.16 25.60
N GLU A 61 9.41 19.29 26.20
CA GLU A 61 9.53 19.51 27.65
C GLU A 61 8.20 19.33 28.41
N GLY A 62 7.09 19.37 27.67
CA GLY A 62 5.74 19.39 28.23
C GLY A 62 5.29 20.77 28.72
N HIS A 63 3.97 20.94 28.86
CA HIS A 63 3.32 22.21 29.21
C HIS A 63 3.75 22.81 30.57
N LYS A 64 4.17 21.97 31.53
CA LYS A 64 4.57 22.45 32.87
C LYS A 64 5.96 23.11 32.85
N LYS A 65 6.89 22.56 32.07
CA LYS A 65 8.29 23.04 32.02
C LYS A 65 8.46 24.21 31.06
N VAL A 66 7.70 24.26 29.95
CA VAL A 66 7.83 25.36 28.98
C VAL A 66 7.65 26.73 29.60
N LYS A 67 6.76 26.89 30.60
CA LYS A 67 6.55 28.18 31.28
C LYS A 67 7.78 28.66 32.06
N LYS A 68 8.64 27.74 32.50
CA LYS A 68 9.92 28.09 33.15
C LYS A 68 10.99 28.47 32.12
N ILE A 69 10.95 27.85 30.94
CA ILE A 69 11.94 28.05 29.86
C ILE A 69 11.63 29.33 29.06
N LEU A 70 10.35 29.54 28.73
CA LEU A 70 9.83 30.64 27.92
C LEU A 70 8.73 31.39 28.70
N PRO A 71 9.08 32.09 29.80
CA PRO A 71 8.11 32.73 30.69
C PRO A 71 7.35 33.91 30.06
N THR A 72 7.87 34.47 28.97
CA THR A 72 7.32 35.67 28.32
C THR A 72 6.31 35.38 27.22
N TYR A 73 5.97 34.10 26.97
CA TYR A 73 4.98 33.72 25.96
C TYR A 73 3.55 33.68 26.55
N PRO A 74 2.52 34.22 25.86
CA PRO A 74 2.58 34.86 24.54
C PRO A 74 3.17 36.28 24.58
N CYS A 75 3.96 36.63 23.57
CA CYS A 75 4.61 37.94 23.47
C CYS A 75 3.60 38.99 22.98
N ILE A 76 3.13 39.87 23.86
CA ILE A 76 2.20 40.95 23.52
C ILE A 76 2.98 42.24 23.20
N LYS A 77 4.07 42.48 23.94
CA LYS A 77 4.91 43.67 23.80
C LYS A 77 6.18 43.38 23.01
N PRO A 78 6.72 44.35 22.24
CA PRO A 78 7.99 44.17 21.54
C PRO A 78 9.18 43.82 22.46
N LEU A 79 9.16 44.31 23.70
CA LEU A 79 10.17 43.96 24.71
C LEU A 79 10.09 42.48 25.12
N GLU A 80 8.89 41.89 25.14
CA GLU A 80 8.69 40.48 25.47
C GLU A 80 9.19 39.58 24.34
N THR A 81 9.04 40.01 23.08
CA THR A 81 9.62 39.33 21.91
C THR A 81 11.15 39.24 22.01
N THR A 82 11.84 40.29 22.43
CA THR A 82 13.31 40.24 22.56
C THR A 82 13.76 39.33 23.70
N ALA A 83 13.02 39.33 24.82
CA ALA A 83 13.23 38.40 25.93
C ALA A 83 13.00 36.95 25.49
N PHE A 84 11.89 36.67 24.78
CA PHE A 84 11.56 35.35 24.23
C PHE A 84 12.66 34.82 23.31
N ARG A 85 13.12 35.63 22.34
CA ARG A 85 14.21 35.25 21.42
C ARG A 85 15.50 34.92 22.17
N THR A 86 15.79 35.66 23.23
CA THR A 86 16.99 35.41 24.06
C THR A 86 16.88 34.11 24.84
N SER A 87 15.74 33.85 25.50
CA SER A 87 15.51 32.58 26.20
C SER A 87 15.48 31.40 25.22
N PHE A 88 14.85 31.57 24.06
CA PHE A 88 14.74 30.53 23.05
C PHE A 88 16.10 30.20 22.43
N ALA A 89 16.93 31.20 22.08
CA ALA A 89 18.29 30.97 21.59
C ALA A 89 19.14 30.21 22.62
N LYS A 90 19.08 30.59 23.91
CA LYS A 90 19.78 29.88 25.00
C LYS A 90 19.31 28.43 25.13
N TYR A 91 18.01 28.19 25.04
CA TYR A 91 17.44 26.85 25.07
C TYR A 91 17.94 26.00 23.90
N LEU A 92 17.89 26.52 22.67
CA LEU A 92 18.34 25.81 21.48
C LEU A 92 19.83 25.47 21.52
N GLU A 93 20.66 26.38 22.03
CA GLU A 93 22.09 26.12 22.20
C GLU A 93 22.36 25.05 23.26
N GLY A 94 21.62 25.08 24.37
CA GLY A 94 21.68 24.01 25.37
C GLY A 94 21.25 22.65 24.81
N LEU A 95 20.14 22.62 24.05
CA LEU A 95 19.64 21.42 23.40
C LEU A 95 20.63 20.85 22.38
N ARG A 96 21.28 21.73 21.61
CA ARG A 96 22.36 21.38 20.68
C ARG A 96 23.54 20.75 21.42
N GLN A 97 24.02 21.36 22.50
CA GLN A 97 25.17 20.86 23.26
C GLN A 97 24.87 19.48 23.88
N SER A 98 23.68 19.30 24.46
CA SER A 98 23.23 18.01 24.98
C SER A 98 23.15 16.94 23.89
N SER A 99 22.54 17.27 22.75
CA SER A 99 22.42 16.33 21.62
C SER A 99 23.78 15.87 21.09
N ILE A 100 24.72 16.81 20.93
CA ILE A 100 26.09 16.50 20.46
C ILE A 100 26.82 15.62 21.48
N LYS A 101 26.69 15.91 22.78
CA LYS A 101 27.35 15.14 23.85
C LYS A 101 26.83 13.70 23.93
N GLU A 102 25.53 13.50 23.76
CA GLU A 102 24.91 12.17 23.80
C GLU A 102 25.15 11.35 22.52
N ASN A 103 25.67 11.98 21.45
CA ASN A 103 25.91 11.38 20.13
C ASN A 103 24.69 10.61 19.58
N THR A 104 23.49 11.14 19.84
CA THR A 104 22.24 10.55 19.34
C THR A 104 22.11 10.75 17.83
N ALA A 105 21.25 9.98 17.16
CA ALA A 105 20.97 10.18 15.73
C ALA A 105 20.48 11.63 15.42
N ALA A 106 19.85 12.29 16.39
CA ALA A 106 19.45 13.69 16.30
C ALA A 106 20.65 14.67 16.27
N ALA A 107 21.81 14.28 16.80
CA ALA A 107 23.02 15.10 16.86
C ALA A 107 23.54 15.53 15.48
N VAL A 108 23.31 14.71 14.45
CA VAL A 108 23.75 15.00 13.07
C VAL A 108 23.16 16.33 12.59
N TRP A 109 21.90 16.60 12.91
CA TRP A 109 21.20 17.83 12.49
C TRP A 109 21.67 19.07 13.26
N TRP A 110 22.28 18.89 14.42
CA TRP A 110 22.79 19.97 15.26
C TRP A 110 24.26 20.32 14.99
N ARG A 111 25.01 19.45 14.30
CA ARG A 111 26.46 19.64 14.06
C ARG A 111 26.75 20.86 13.20
N GLU A 112 25.90 21.14 12.21
CA GLU A 112 26.09 22.22 11.23
C GLU A 112 25.23 23.46 11.52
N VAL A 113 24.41 23.40 12.58
CA VAL A 113 23.46 24.46 12.93
C VAL A 113 23.97 25.23 14.13
N GLN A 114 24.03 26.56 14.02
CA GLN A 114 24.36 27.44 15.13
C GLN A 114 23.10 28.13 15.64
N ALA A 115 22.84 28.05 16.95
CA ALA A 115 21.70 28.71 17.58
C ALA A 115 22.06 30.14 18.02
N ARG A 116 22.15 31.07 17.06
CA ARG A 116 22.44 32.49 17.35
C ARG A 116 21.15 33.31 17.45
N LYS A 117 21.14 34.29 18.36
CA LYS A 117 20.02 35.23 18.54
C LYS A 117 19.68 35.98 17.24
N SER A 118 20.68 36.38 16.46
CA SER A 118 20.50 37.13 15.21
C SER A 118 19.61 36.39 14.20
N TYR A 119 19.69 35.06 14.12
CA TYR A 119 18.85 34.27 13.20
C TYR A 119 17.37 34.30 13.59
N LEU A 120 17.07 34.43 14.88
CA LEU A 120 15.71 34.58 15.39
C LEU A 120 15.20 36.02 15.27
N GLU A 121 16.08 37.01 15.09
CA GLU A 121 15.67 38.40 14.97
C GLU A 121 15.12 38.73 13.58
N GLU A 122 15.77 38.19 12.55
CA GLU A 122 15.38 38.40 11.16
C GLU A 122 14.19 37.52 10.74
N CYS A 123 14.06 36.31 11.31
CA CYS A 123 13.03 35.32 10.96
C CYS A 123 12.93 35.09 9.43
N SER A 124 14.04 35.28 8.73
CA SER A 124 14.25 35.04 7.31
C SER A 124 15.58 34.31 7.17
N GLU A 125 15.86 33.83 5.96
CA GLU A 125 17.07 33.09 5.58
C GLU A 125 17.04 31.57 5.79
N GLY A 126 17.88 30.90 5.01
CA GLY A 126 18.12 29.47 5.13
C GLY A 126 18.73 29.04 6.46
N LYS A 127 19.48 29.90 7.15
CA LYS A 127 20.07 29.57 8.47
C LYS A 127 19.01 29.43 9.56
N PHE A 128 18.06 30.36 9.58
CA PHE A 128 16.90 30.31 10.48
C PHE A 128 16.04 29.07 10.20
N LEU A 129 15.75 28.79 8.92
CA LEU A 129 14.98 27.60 8.53
C LEU A 129 15.71 26.31 8.91
N ARG A 130 17.04 26.22 8.75
CA ARG A 130 17.82 25.06 9.21
C ARG A 130 17.74 24.88 10.72
N LEU A 131 17.72 25.98 11.48
CA LEU A 131 17.56 25.95 12.94
C LEU A 131 16.20 25.38 13.36
N LEU A 132 15.11 25.88 12.76
CA LEU A 132 13.76 25.36 13.01
C LEU A 132 13.61 23.91 12.55
N LEU A 133 14.20 23.57 11.40
CA LEU A 133 14.20 22.22 10.88
C LEU A 133 14.92 21.28 11.85
N ALA A 134 16.14 21.62 12.28
CA ALA A 134 16.89 20.82 13.26
C ALA A 134 16.11 20.62 14.56
N LEU A 135 15.44 21.66 15.06
CA LEU A 135 14.57 21.58 16.22
C LEU A 135 13.39 20.62 15.97
N SER A 136 12.66 20.78 14.86
CA SER A 136 11.52 19.91 14.52
C SER A 136 11.92 18.45 14.35
N THR A 137 13.09 18.19 13.76
CA THR A 137 13.67 16.86 13.65
C THR A 137 13.97 16.28 15.03
N HIS A 138 14.54 17.09 15.93
CA HIS A 138 14.80 16.67 17.31
C HIS A 138 13.50 16.33 18.05
N VAL A 139 12.44 17.13 17.90
CA VAL A 139 11.10 16.82 18.43
C VAL A 139 10.60 15.47 17.88
N PHE A 140 10.74 15.26 16.57
CA PHE A 140 10.30 14.03 15.93
C PHE A 140 11.01 12.79 16.51
N PHE A 141 12.33 12.84 16.67
CA PHE A 141 13.09 11.73 17.26
C PHE A 141 12.80 11.52 18.75
N THR A 142 12.61 12.59 19.52
CA THR A 142 12.30 12.49 20.96
C THR A 142 10.89 11.95 21.22
N LEU A 143 9.92 12.26 20.37
CA LEU A 143 8.59 11.64 20.46
C LEU A 143 8.63 10.17 20.05
N GLN A 144 9.49 9.81 19.10
CA GLN A 144 9.59 8.45 18.62
C GLN A 144 10.32 7.53 19.60
N SER A 145 11.31 8.02 20.35
CA SER A 145 12.04 7.21 21.34
C SER A 145 11.18 6.73 22.51
N VAL A 146 9.99 7.31 22.72
CA VAL A 146 9.01 6.85 23.72
C VAL A 146 8.31 5.56 23.26
N SER A 147 8.27 5.28 21.96
CA SER A 147 7.93 3.96 21.44
C SER A 147 9.23 3.14 21.36
N ASN A 148 9.24 1.89 21.81
CA ASN A 148 10.38 0.96 21.75
C ASN A 148 10.85 0.73 20.29
N VAL A 149 11.56 1.70 19.72
CA VAL A 149 12.10 1.63 18.37
C VAL A 149 13.56 1.25 18.50
N GLU A 150 13.88 0.11 17.90
CA GLU A 150 15.22 -0.41 17.77
C GLU A 150 16.22 0.68 17.36
N PRO A 151 17.43 0.69 17.96
CA PRO A 151 18.40 1.78 17.87
C PRO A 151 19.04 1.96 16.49
N ASN A 152 18.54 1.33 15.42
CA ASN A 152 19.21 1.35 14.11
C ASN A 152 18.24 1.49 12.93
N PRO A 153 17.66 2.69 12.72
CA PRO A 153 16.71 2.95 11.63
C PRO A 153 17.34 2.78 10.23
N GLU A 154 18.65 2.95 10.09
CA GLU A 154 19.35 2.77 8.80
C GLU A 154 19.46 1.28 8.41
N LEU A 155 19.74 0.41 9.39
CA LEU A 155 19.77 -1.04 9.21
C LEU A 155 18.38 -1.60 8.92
N ASN A 156 17.35 -1.05 9.58
CA ASN A 156 15.96 -1.44 9.31
C ASN A 156 15.48 -1.00 7.93
N TYR A 157 15.85 0.20 7.47
CA TYR A 157 15.51 0.63 6.11
C TYR A 157 16.23 -0.19 5.04
N SER A 158 17.54 -0.40 5.16
CA SER A 158 18.31 -1.18 4.18
C SER A 158 17.81 -2.62 4.07
N THR A 159 17.52 -3.27 5.19
CA THR A 159 16.93 -4.62 5.23
C THR A 159 15.55 -4.65 4.57
N ARG A 160 14.67 -3.68 4.87
CA ARG A 160 13.35 -3.57 4.22
C ARG A 160 13.45 -3.29 2.71
N LEU A 161 14.37 -2.42 2.32
CA LEU A 161 14.60 -2.11 0.91
C LEU A 161 15.10 -3.35 0.16
N ALA A 162 16.05 -4.09 0.73
CA ALA A 162 16.55 -5.33 0.16
C ALA A 162 15.43 -6.38 0.02
N PHE A 163 14.57 -6.52 1.03
CA PHE A 163 13.41 -7.40 0.99
C PHE A 163 12.42 -7.03 -0.12
N VAL A 164 12.07 -5.74 -0.25
CA VAL A 164 11.16 -5.26 -1.29
C VAL A 164 11.77 -5.44 -2.68
N GLN A 165 13.07 -5.20 -2.84
CA GLN A 165 13.79 -5.43 -4.10
C GLN A 165 13.84 -6.92 -4.47
N ALA A 166 14.10 -7.80 -3.50
CA ALA A 166 14.06 -9.25 -3.71
C ALA A 166 12.67 -9.72 -4.15
N SER A 167 11.63 -9.23 -3.47
CA SER A 167 10.24 -9.49 -3.84
C SER A 167 9.93 -9.00 -5.26
N GLN A 168 10.34 -7.77 -5.61
CA GLN A 168 10.14 -7.24 -6.96
C GLN A 168 10.82 -8.12 -8.01
N ARG A 169 12.07 -8.55 -7.81
CA ARG A 169 12.77 -9.46 -8.74
C ARG A 169 12.01 -10.77 -8.92
N GLN A 170 11.47 -11.34 -7.84
CA GLN A 170 10.67 -12.55 -7.91
C GLN A 170 9.42 -12.34 -8.78
N TRP A 171 8.70 -11.23 -8.57
CA TRP A 171 7.53 -10.89 -9.40
C TRP A 171 7.90 -10.65 -10.87
N VAL A 172 9.02 -10.00 -11.14
CA VAL A 172 9.52 -9.79 -12.51
C VAL A 172 9.81 -11.13 -13.19
N LYS A 173 10.45 -12.08 -12.49
CA LYS A 173 10.70 -13.43 -12.99
C LYS A 173 9.41 -14.21 -13.30
N VAL A 174 8.40 -14.10 -12.45
CA VAL A 174 7.09 -14.71 -12.70
C VAL A 174 6.42 -14.08 -13.92
N ALA A 175 6.42 -12.76 -14.00
CA ALA A 175 5.83 -12.02 -15.12
C ALA A 175 6.54 -12.30 -16.45
N SER A 176 7.87 -12.41 -16.48
CA SER A 176 8.61 -12.76 -17.70
C SER A 176 8.30 -14.19 -18.15
N GLY A 177 8.13 -15.13 -17.21
CA GLY A 177 7.65 -16.48 -17.49
C GLY A 177 6.25 -16.51 -18.11
N LEU A 178 5.34 -15.65 -17.65
CA LEU A 178 4.00 -15.50 -18.23
C LEU A 178 4.05 -14.93 -19.65
N LEU A 179 4.83 -13.87 -19.89
CA LEU A 179 5.03 -13.32 -21.23
C LEU A 179 5.62 -14.37 -22.20
N GLY A 180 6.56 -15.19 -21.74
CA GLY A 180 7.07 -16.31 -22.54
C GLY A 180 6.02 -17.38 -22.85
N ARG A 181 5.08 -17.64 -21.93
CA ARG A 181 3.94 -18.54 -22.20
C ARG A 181 2.97 -17.93 -23.21
N GLU A 182 2.66 -16.64 -23.07
CA GLU A 182 1.82 -15.91 -24.03
C GLU A 182 2.42 -15.96 -25.44
N GLN A 183 3.72 -15.69 -25.59
CA GLN A 183 4.40 -15.77 -26.88
C GLN A 183 4.32 -17.18 -27.48
N ARG A 184 4.56 -18.24 -26.68
CA ARG A 184 4.42 -19.62 -27.16
C ARG A 184 3.00 -19.95 -27.61
N LEU A 185 1.99 -19.44 -26.91
CA LEU A 185 0.59 -19.61 -27.30
C LEU A 185 0.29 -18.88 -28.61
N MET A 186 0.83 -17.68 -28.81
CA MET A 186 0.72 -16.94 -30.08
C MET A 186 1.42 -17.68 -31.22
N ASP A 187 2.62 -18.21 -30.99
CA ASP A 187 3.35 -19.00 -31.99
C ASP A 187 2.60 -20.30 -32.33
N MET A 188 2.03 -20.97 -31.33
CA MET A 188 1.19 -22.14 -31.53
C MET A 188 -0.05 -21.79 -32.35
N LYS A 189 -0.73 -20.69 -32.01
CA LYS A 189 -1.88 -20.19 -32.77
C LYS A 189 -1.51 -19.86 -34.21
N ALA A 190 -0.37 -19.22 -34.43
CA ALA A 190 0.14 -18.92 -35.77
C ALA A 190 0.43 -20.20 -36.57
N ARG A 191 1.07 -21.21 -35.94
CA ARG A 191 1.30 -22.52 -36.56
C ARG A 191 -0.01 -23.23 -36.89
N ILE A 192 -1.02 -23.17 -36.01
CA ILE A 192 -2.35 -23.74 -36.28
C ILE A 192 -3.00 -23.05 -37.47
N LEU A 193 -2.95 -21.71 -37.55
CA LEU A 193 -3.51 -20.94 -38.67
C LEU A 193 -2.80 -21.22 -40.01
N VAL A 194 -1.48 -21.44 -39.99
CA VAL A 194 -0.74 -21.87 -41.18
C VAL A 194 -1.08 -23.33 -41.53
N SER A 195 -1.16 -24.20 -40.53
CA SER A 195 -1.47 -25.63 -40.67
C SER A 195 -2.92 -25.91 -41.05
N THR A 196 -3.87 -24.98 -40.85
CA THR A 196 -5.26 -25.15 -41.33
C THR A 196 -5.38 -25.23 -42.86
N THR A 197 -4.30 -24.97 -43.62
CA THR A 197 -4.22 -25.28 -45.05
C THR A 197 -3.76 -26.72 -45.35
N LEU A 198 -3.17 -27.42 -44.38
CA LEU A 198 -2.93 -28.85 -44.40
C LEU A 198 -4.15 -29.55 -43.82
N ASN A 199 -4.91 -30.22 -44.69
CA ASN A 199 -6.07 -31.05 -44.34
C ASN A 199 -5.77 -31.91 -43.11
N SER A 200 -6.21 -31.45 -41.94
CA SER A 200 -6.31 -32.29 -40.75
C SER A 200 -7.02 -33.57 -41.17
N ARG A 201 -6.46 -34.75 -40.86
CA ARG A 201 -7.14 -36.03 -41.12
C ARG A 201 -8.54 -36.09 -40.52
N TYR A 202 -8.83 -35.18 -39.59
CA TYR A 202 -10.10 -35.02 -38.90
C TYR A 202 -10.96 -33.86 -39.41
N HIS A 203 -10.62 -33.20 -40.53
CA HIS A 203 -11.39 -32.03 -41.01
C HIS A 203 -12.86 -32.38 -41.31
N SER A 204 -13.14 -33.62 -41.70
CA SER A 204 -14.48 -34.14 -42.00
C SER A 204 -15.17 -34.69 -40.75
N THR A 205 -14.47 -34.76 -39.62
CA THR A 205 -15.00 -35.32 -38.38
C THR A 205 -15.55 -34.19 -37.52
N SER A 206 -16.85 -34.19 -37.29
CA SER A 206 -17.51 -33.23 -36.42
C SER A 206 -16.88 -33.22 -35.02
N THR A 207 -16.75 -32.05 -34.39
CA THR A 207 -16.30 -31.88 -33.00
C THR A 207 -16.89 -32.88 -32.00
N PRO A 208 -18.22 -33.15 -31.96
CA PRO A 208 -18.79 -34.14 -31.04
C PRO A 208 -18.25 -35.57 -31.27
N ARG A 209 -17.96 -35.94 -32.52
CA ARG A 209 -17.35 -37.25 -32.84
C ARG A 209 -15.89 -37.33 -32.42
N LEU A 210 -15.16 -36.21 -32.46
CA LEU A 210 -13.80 -36.15 -31.90
C LEU A 210 -13.80 -36.25 -30.38
N ILE A 211 -14.77 -35.63 -29.71
CA ILE A 211 -14.99 -35.79 -28.27
C ILE A 211 -15.30 -37.26 -27.94
N ALA A 212 -16.23 -37.88 -28.67
CA ALA A 212 -16.57 -39.30 -28.47
C ALA A 212 -15.37 -40.25 -28.71
N LEU A 213 -14.53 -39.95 -29.71
CA LEU A 213 -13.29 -40.71 -29.97
C LEU A 213 -12.26 -40.52 -28.85
N ARG A 214 -12.11 -39.30 -28.33
CA ARG A 214 -11.26 -39.00 -27.17
C ARG A 214 -11.73 -39.81 -25.96
N ASP A 215 -13.03 -39.77 -25.66
CA ASP A 215 -13.59 -40.44 -24.48
C ASP A 215 -13.52 -41.95 -24.62
N SER A 216 -13.82 -42.49 -25.80
CA SER A 216 -13.65 -43.91 -26.10
C SER A 216 -12.21 -44.37 -25.95
N LYS A 217 -11.22 -43.57 -26.38
CA LYS A 217 -9.80 -43.89 -26.20
C LYS A 217 -9.33 -43.76 -24.76
N LEU A 218 -9.89 -42.81 -24.01
CA LEU A 218 -9.61 -42.67 -22.59
C LEU A 218 -10.10 -43.92 -21.83
N GLU A 219 -11.32 -44.39 -22.11
CA GLU A 219 -11.85 -45.62 -21.51
C GLU A 219 -11.07 -46.87 -21.94
N ASP A 220 -10.63 -46.94 -23.21
CA ASP A 220 -9.75 -48.01 -23.71
C ASP A 220 -8.44 -48.08 -22.91
N ILE A 221 -7.80 -46.93 -22.65
CA ILE A 221 -6.58 -46.87 -21.83
C ILE A 221 -6.87 -47.26 -20.38
N LEU A 222 -7.94 -46.75 -19.78
CA LEU A 222 -8.33 -47.08 -18.40
C LEU A 222 -8.73 -48.56 -18.22
N SER A 223 -9.17 -49.22 -19.29
CA SER A 223 -9.50 -50.64 -19.27
C SER A 223 -8.27 -51.56 -19.21
N GLN A 224 -7.09 -51.06 -19.61
CA GLN A 224 -5.84 -51.81 -19.55
C GLN A 224 -5.44 -52.11 -18.11
N GLU A 225 -4.91 -53.32 -17.87
CA GLU A 225 -4.64 -53.85 -16.52
C GLU A 225 -3.72 -52.96 -15.68
N ASN A 226 -2.80 -52.24 -16.32
CA ASN A 226 -1.84 -51.33 -15.68
C ASN A 226 -2.38 -49.92 -15.39
N TRP A 227 -3.57 -49.57 -15.90
CA TRP A 227 -4.16 -48.23 -15.82
C TRP A 227 -5.56 -48.24 -15.18
N LYS A 228 -5.81 -49.19 -14.28
CA LYS A 228 -7.08 -49.29 -13.54
C LYS A 228 -7.10 -48.38 -12.30
N GLY A 229 -8.29 -47.88 -11.97
CA GLY A 229 -8.58 -47.13 -10.74
C GLY A 229 -8.38 -45.62 -10.83
N ASP A 230 -8.78 -44.92 -9.78
CA ASP A 230 -8.82 -43.46 -9.75
C ASP A 230 -7.43 -42.81 -9.85
N SER A 231 -6.40 -43.50 -9.36
CA SER A 231 -5.00 -43.04 -9.45
C SER A 231 -4.55 -42.91 -10.91
N ALA A 232 -4.87 -43.89 -11.75
CA ALA A 232 -4.56 -43.88 -13.18
C ALA A 232 -5.31 -42.75 -13.91
N ARG A 233 -6.59 -42.54 -13.59
CA ARG A 233 -7.40 -41.43 -14.11
C ARG A 233 -6.82 -40.07 -13.71
N ASN A 234 -6.35 -39.92 -12.47
CA ASN A 234 -5.70 -38.69 -12.00
C ASN A 234 -4.34 -38.47 -12.66
N ALA A 235 -3.54 -39.51 -12.84
CA ALA A 235 -2.26 -39.43 -13.56
C ALA A 235 -2.47 -39.03 -15.03
N LEU A 236 -3.47 -39.59 -15.70
CA LEU A 236 -3.84 -39.19 -17.07
C LEU A 236 -4.32 -37.74 -17.13
N LYS A 237 -5.19 -37.32 -16.21
CA LYS A 237 -5.61 -35.91 -16.10
C LYS A 237 -4.41 -34.98 -15.89
N PHE A 238 -3.46 -35.38 -15.05
CA PHE A 238 -2.23 -34.63 -14.81
C PHE A 238 -1.36 -34.54 -16.08
N LEU A 239 -1.16 -35.63 -16.82
CA LEU A 239 -0.42 -35.63 -18.09
C LEU A 239 -1.10 -34.76 -19.15
N VAL A 240 -2.42 -34.82 -19.25
CA VAL A 240 -3.21 -33.98 -20.17
C VAL A 240 -3.11 -32.51 -19.79
N THR A 241 -3.12 -32.20 -18.49
CA THR A 241 -2.88 -30.85 -17.96
C THR A 241 -1.46 -30.37 -18.27
N LEU A 242 -0.45 -31.24 -18.09
CA LEU A 242 0.95 -30.94 -18.45
C LEU A 242 1.12 -30.69 -19.95
N ALA A 243 0.35 -31.38 -20.79
CA ALA A 243 0.33 -31.17 -22.23
C ALA A 243 -0.36 -29.86 -22.65
N GLY A 244 -0.94 -29.10 -21.70
CA GLY A 244 -1.64 -27.84 -21.97
C GLY A 244 -3.00 -28.03 -22.63
N LEU A 245 -3.51 -29.27 -22.68
CA LEU A 245 -4.84 -29.59 -23.15
C LEU A 245 -5.75 -29.52 -21.92
N GLY A 246 -6.42 -28.40 -21.71
CA GLY A 246 -7.34 -28.26 -20.58
C GLY A 246 -8.38 -29.39 -20.59
N PHE A 247 -8.62 -30.02 -19.43
CA PHE A 247 -9.85 -30.78 -19.24
C PHE A 247 -10.96 -29.75 -19.08
N ASP A 248 -11.76 -29.53 -20.13
CA ASP A 248 -13.02 -28.82 -19.97
C ASP A 248 -13.89 -29.68 -19.05
N VAL A 249 -13.98 -29.24 -17.79
CA VAL A 249 -14.94 -29.73 -16.80
C VAL A 249 -16.32 -29.27 -17.26
N LEU A 250 -16.86 -29.97 -18.26
CA LEU A 250 -18.23 -29.80 -18.73
C LEU A 250 -19.23 -30.61 -17.90
N GLU A 251 -18.78 -31.35 -16.89
CA GLU A 251 -19.66 -32.03 -15.97
C GLU A 251 -19.83 -31.24 -14.67
N ALA A 252 -20.94 -30.50 -14.65
CA ALA A 252 -21.84 -30.30 -13.53
C ALA A 252 -21.22 -30.01 -12.15
N GLY A 253 -21.23 -28.73 -11.78
CA GLY A 253 -22.04 -28.31 -10.62
C GLY A 253 -21.66 -28.84 -9.24
N ASP A 254 -20.38 -29.01 -8.91
CA ASP A 254 -19.99 -29.12 -7.50
C ASP A 254 -18.78 -28.25 -7.16
N HIS A 255 -19.07 -27.19 -6.41
CA HIS A 255 -18.09 -26.26 -5.88
C HIS A 255 -17.33 -26.91 -4.72
N ARG A 256 -16.19 -27.56 -4.99
CA ARG A 256 -15.02 -27.66 -4.08
C ARG A 256 -13.96 -28.62 -4.62
N SER A 257 -12.99 -28.08 -5.35
CA SER A 257 -11.58 -28.48 -5.18
C SER A 257 -10.70 -27.62 -6.08
N SER A 258 -10.32 -26.45 -5.55
CA SER A 258 -9.33 -25.56 -6.13
C SER A 258 -7.99 -25.71 -5.39
N ASP A 259 -7.54 -26.95 -5.16
CA ASP A 259 -6.31 -27.22 -4.40
C ASP A 259 -5.11 -27.67 -5.26
N ALA A 260 -5.31 -28.00 -6.54
CA ALA A 260 -4.21 -28.52 -7.38
C ALA A 260 -3.18 -27.45 -7.83
N LEU A 261 -3.48 -26.15 -7.68
CA LEU A 261 -2.54 -25.06 -7.95
C LEU A 261 -1.77 -24.58 -6.71
N SER A 262 -2.06 -25.12 -5.51
CA SER A 262 -1.45 -24.70 -4.25
C SER A 262 0.01 -25.20 -4.07
N VAL A 263 0.42 -26.23 -4.82
CA VAL A 263 1.75 -26.86 -4.69
C VAL A 263 2.89 -25.94 -5.15
N TRP A 264 2.64 -24.97 -6.03
CA TRP A 264 3.67 -24.01 -6.48
C TRP A 264 3.72 -22.72 -5.65
N THR A 265 2.86 -22.58 -4.65
CA THR A 265 2.79 -21.41 -3.76
C THR A 265 3.16 -21.71 -2.31
N GLN A 266 3.37 -22.97 -1.93
CA GLN A 266 3.63 -23.35 -0.54
C GLN A 266 5.03 -23.02 0.01
N ASP A 267 5.97 -22.57 -0.83
CA ASP A 267 7.29 -22.07 -0.36
C ASP A 267 7.32 -20.56 -0.11
N LEU A 268 6.17 -19.88 -0.16
CA LEU A 268 6.05 -18.51 0.33
C LEU A 268 5.97 -18.54 1.86
N SER A 269 7.17 -18.51 2.46
CA SER A 269 7.52 -18.17 3.84
C SER A 269 6.40 -17.49 4.66
N PRO A 270 6.19 -17.89 5.94
CA PRO A 270 5.13 -17.37 6.77
C PRO A 270 5.20 -15.84 6.82
N GLN A 271 4.17 -15.20 6.26
CA GLN A 271 3.94 -13.76 6.34
C GLN A 271 4.04 -13.34 7.82
N PRO A 272 5.06 -12.56 8.21
CA PRO A 272 5.05 -11.94 9.52
C PRO A 272 3.85 -11.00 9.56
N HIS A 273 3.03 -11.10 10.59
CA HIS A 273 1.96 -10.17 10.89
C HIS A 273 2.56 -8.75 11.09
N TRP A 274 2.77 -8.00 10.01
CA TRP A 274 3.32 -6.66 10.11
C TRP A 274 2.20 -5.73 10.57
N GLN A 275 2.04 -5.58 11.88
CA GLN A 275 1.38 -4.41 12.45
C GLN A 275 2.01 -3.17 11.81
N ILE A 276 1.17 -2.37 11.14
CA ILE A 276 1.56 -1.17 10.42
C ILE A 276 1.98 -0.13 11.45
N VAL A 277 3.20 -0.27 11.96
CA VAL A 277 3.87 0.78 12.71
C VAL A 277 4.26 1.83 11.69
N HIS A 278 3.49 2.91 11.64
CA HIS A 278 3.75 4.10 10.83
C HIS A 278 5.10 4.72 11.27
N GLN A 279 6.22 4.22 10.78
CA GLN A 279 7.54 4.77 11.14
C GLN A 279 8.48 4.91 9.95
N LEU A 280 9.10 6.10 9.90
CA LEU A 280 10.38 6.50 9.30
C LEU A 280 10.63 6.24 7.81
N LEU A 281 9.75 5.52 7.12
CA LEU A 281 9.88 5.30 5.68
C LEU A 281 10.10 6.62 4.91
N PRO A 282 9.43 7.75 5.19
CA PRO A 282 9.64 8.98 4.42
C PRO A 282 11.07 9.54 4.50
N VAL A 283 11.70 9.48 5.68
CA VAL A 283 13.03 10.10 5.93
C VAL A 283 14.18 9.20 5.44
N ALA A 284 13.99 7.88 5.44
CA ALA A 284 14.96 6.95 4.85
C ALA A 284 14.76 6.75 3.34
N ALA A 285 13.51 6.75 2.86
CA ALA A 285 13.16 6.81 1.43
C ALA A 285 13.75 8.02 0.73
N ALA A 286 13.80 9.14 1.46
CA ALA A 286 14.39 10.40 1.06
C ALA A 286 15.86 10.30 0.62
N ARG A 287 16.62 9.30 1.12
CA ARG A 287 18.03 9.08 0.77
C ARG A 287 18.22 8.24 -0.50
N HIS A 288 17.18 7.58 -1.01
CA HIS A 288 17.29 6.65 -2.16
C HIS A 288 16.16 6.82 -3.20
N PRO A 289 15.88 8.04 -3.69
CA PRO A 289 14.74 8.30 -4.58
C PRO A 289 14.86 7.56 -5.93
N SER A 290 16.08 7.31 -6.40
CA SER A 290 16.33 6.52 -7.62
C SER A 290 15.87 5.07 -7.49
N TYR A 291 16.07 4.45 -6.32
CA TYR A 291 15.62 3.09 -6.05
C TYR A 291 14.10 3.03 -5.94
N ILE A 292 13.47 4.01 -5.31
CA ILE A 292 12.01 4.07 -5.21
C ILE A 292 11.37 4.29 -6.58
N ARG A 293 11.94 5.17 -7.42
CA ARG A 293 11.48 5.32 -8.81
C ARG A 293 11.63 4.03 -9.62
N LYS A 294 12.67 3.23 -9.36
CA LYS A 294 12.82 1.89 -9.97
C LYS A 294 11.77 0.90 -9.44
N LEU A 295 11.44 0.95 -8.16
CA LEU A 295 10.38 0.16 -7.55
C LEU A 295 8.99 0.52 -8.09
N GLN A 296 8.76 1.79 -8.43
CA GLN A 296 7.50 2.28 -9.00
C GLN A 296 7.27 1.89 -10.47
N LYS A 297 8.29 1.37 -11.16
CA LYS A 297 8.09 0.90 -12.54
C LYS A 297 7.13 -0.28 -12.52
N PRO A 298 6.13 -0.32 -13.42
CA PRO A 298 5.22 -1.46 -13.51
C PRO A 298 6.01 -2.74 -13.72
N ILE A 299 5.68 -3.79 -12.96
CA ILE A 299 6.41 -5.08 -12.97
C ILE A 299 6.48 -5.65 -14.39
N PHE A 300 5.38 -5.57 -15.15
CA PHE A 300 5.34 -6.03 -16.54
C PHE A 300 6.28 -5.28 -17.47
N ARG A 301 6.52 -3.97 -17.28
CA ARG A 301 7.52 -3.23 -18.07
C ARG A 301 8.93 -3.73 -17.82
N LEU A 302 9.24 -4.09 -16.59
CA LEU A 302 10.54 -4.67 -16.24
C LEU A 302 10.66 -6.10 -16.81
N ALA A 303 9.59 -6.88 -16.71
CA ALA A 303 9.53 -8.24 -17.26
C ALA A 303 9.66 -8.25 -18.79
N GLU A 304 9.03 -7.31 -19.49
CA GLU A 304 9.19 -7.10 -20.94
C GLU A 304 10.67 -6.89 -21.30
N THR A 305 11.37 -6.02 -20.56
CA THR A 305 12.80 -5.76 -20.82
C THR A 305 13.68 -6.96 -20.55
N GLU A 306 13.41 -7.70 -19.47
CA GLU A 306 14.17 -8.91 -19.13
C GLU A 306 13.92 -10.01 -20.16
N PHE A 307 12.66 -10.24 -20.53
CA PHE A 307 12.28 -11.19 -21.58
C PHE A 307 12.93 -10.85 -22.94
N ALA A 308 12.91 -9.58 -23.34
CA ALA A 308 13.57 -9.13 -24.56
C ALA A 308 15.10 -9.36 -24.52
N GLN A 309 15.74 -9.18 -23.36
CA GLN A 309 17.16 -9.48 -23.18
C GLN A 309 17.44 -10.98 -23.28
N THR A 310 16.59 -11.83 -22.69
CA THR A 310 16.70 -13.30 -22.81
C THR A 310 16.61 -13.73 -24.27
N LEU A 311 15.61 -13.25 -25.01
CA LEU A 311 15.47 -13.56 -26.43
C LEU A 311 16.68 -13.10 -27.26
N GLN A 312 17.22 -11.90 -26.98
CA GLN A 312 18.43 -11.42 -27.64
C GLN A 312 19.64 -12.30 -27.33
N SER A 313 19.77 -12.80 -26.11
CA SER A 313 20.86 -13.70 -25.72
C SER A 313 20.75 -15.07 -26.40
N GLU A 314 19.54 -15.64 -26.49
CA GLU A 314 19.28 -16.90 -27.19
C GLU A 314 19.54 -16.79 -28.70
N LEU A 315 19.16 -15.67 -29.31
CA LEU A 315 19.48 -15.41 -30.72
C LEU A 315 20.99 -15.31 -30.93
N LYS A 316 21.71 -14.58 -30.06
CA LYS A 316 23.17 -14.48 -30.16
C LYS A 316 23.88 -15.83 -29.95
N SER A 317 23.38 -16.70 -29.08
CA SER A 317 23.95 -18.04 -28.91
C SER A 317 23.67 -18.95 -30.10
N THR A 318 22.52 -18.78 -30.76
CA THR A 318 22.12 -19.62 -31.90
C THR A 318 22.85 -19.26 -33.19
N TYR A 319 23.21 -17.99 -33.39
CA TYR A 319 23.83 -17.50 -34.62
C TYR A 319 25.35 -17.29 -34.54
N HIS A 320 26.05 -18.10 -33.73
CA HIS A 320 27.51 -18.07 -33.70
C HIS A 320 28.18 -18.87 -34.85
N TYR A 321 27.42 -19.30 -35.85
CA TYR A 321 27.92 -19.78 -37.14
C TYR A 321 27.57 -18.76 -38.23
N GLU A 322 28.57 -18.41 -39.03
CA GLU A 322 28.70 -17.17 -39.82
C GLU A 322 27.52 -16.86 -40.76
N GLU A 323 27.39 -15.57 -41.09
CA GLU A 323 26.58 -15.01 -42.19
C GLU A 323 25.12 -14.54 -41.87
N SER A 324 24.92 -13.63 -40.89
CA SER A 324 23.58 -13.05 -40.65
C SER A 324 23.57 -11.60 -40.12
N HIS A 325 24.11 -10.66 -40.91
CA HIS A 325 23.93 -9.22 -40.63
C HIS A 325 22.75 -8.57 -41.39
N GLU A 326 22.23 -9.23 -42.43
CA GLU A 326 21.16 -8.66 -43.28
C GLU A 326 19.75 -9.19 -42.90
N MET A 327 19.65 -10.43 -42.42
CA MET A 327 18.38 -11.04 -42.03
C MET A 327 17.83 -10.48 -40.69
N THR A 328 18.71 -10.15 -39.76
CA THR A 328 18.36 -9.55 -38.45
C THR A 328 17.75 -8.15 -38.58
N LYS A 329 18.13 -7.37 -39.60
CA LYS A 329 17.55 -6.04 -39.89
C LYS A 329 16.10 -6.12 -40.40
N LYS A 330 15.78 -7.12 -41.22
CA LYS A 330 14.41 -7.34 -41.72
C LYS A 330 13.49 -7.92 -40.63
N MET A 331 14.02 -8.78 -39.76
CA MET A 331 13.24 -9.37 -38.66
C MET A 331 12.90 -8.34 -37.55
N THR A 332 13.78 -7.37 -37.28
CA THR A 332 13.51 -6.28 -36.31
C THR A 332 12.49 -5.25 -36.84
N GLN A 333 12.41 -5.04 -38.15
CA GLN A 333 11.36 -4.19 -38.73
C GLN A 333 9.96 -4.83 -38.64
N LEU A 334 9.85 -6.13 -38.89
CA LEU A 334 8.56 -6.84 -38.80
C LEU A 334 8.06 -6.99 -37.36
N SER A 335 8.95 -7.24 -36.38
CA SER A 335 8.57 -7.31 -34.97
C SER A 335 8.10 -5.96 -34.41
N SER A 336 8.64 -4.84 -34.91
CA SER A 336 8.22 -3.50 -34.48
C SER A 336 6.76 -3.18 -34.84
N SER A 337 6.25 -3.65 -35.98
CA SER A 337 4.86 -3.39 -36.38
C SER A 337 3.85 -4.24 -35.60
N SER A 338 4.18 -5.52 -35.35
CA SER A 338 3.38 -6.42 -34.51
C SER A 338 3.35 -5.93 -33.05
N PHE A 339 4.48 -5.46 -32.55
CA PHE A 339 4.60 -4.88 -31.21
C PHE A 339 3.78 -3.59 -31.06
N ASN A 340 3.81 -2.69 -32.04
CA ASN A 340 2.99 -1.47 -32.01
C ASN A 340 1.50 -1.78 -32.00
N ASN A 341 1.06 -2.82 -32.70
CA ASN A 341 -0.33 -3.28 -32.64
C ASN A 341 -0.68 -3.88 -31.28
N ALA A 342 0.18 -4.71 -30.68
CA ALA A 342 -0.05 -5.25 -29.33
C ALA A 342 -0.12 -4.15 -28.25
N VAL A 343 0.73 -3.12 -28.36
CA VAL A 343 0.72 -1.95 -27.45
C VAL A 343 -0.56 -1.12 -27.61
N LEU A 344 -1.08 -0.97 -28.84
CA LEU A 344 -2.37 -0.32 -29.09
C LEU A 344 -3.53 -1.14 -28.48
N THR A 345 -3.54 -2.46 -28.64
CA THR A 345 -4.57 -3.33 -28.05
C THR A 345 -4.54 -3.27 -26.52
N LEU A 346 -3.35 -3.22 -25.90
CA LEU A 346 -3.20 -3.08 -24.45
C LEU A 346 -3.61 -1.69 -23.93
N ARG A 347 -3.40 -0.61 -24.71
CA ARG A 347 -3.94 0.72 -24.37
C ARG A 347 -5.46 0.71 -24.38
N ASN A 348 -6.07 0.13 -25.41
CA ASN A 348 -7.52 0.02 -25.51
C ASN A 348 -8.08 -0.83 -24.34
N TYR A 349 -7.40 -1.92 -23.96
CA TYR A 349 -7.80 -2.72 -22.81
C TYR A 349 -7.71 -1.93 -21.49
N ARG A 350 -6.65 -1.14 -21.30
CA ARG A 350 -6.49 -0.27 -20.12
C ARG A 350 -7.52 0.85 -20.05
N GLU A 351 -7.93 1.38 -21.20
CA GLU A 351 -9.04 2.32 -21.28
C GLU A 351 -10.36 1.64 -20.89
N THR A 352 -10.61 0.41 -21.34
CA THR A 352 -11.79 -0.38 -20.91
C THR A 352 -11.77 -0.72 -19.43
N GLU A 353 -10.59 -0.98 -18.84
CA GLU A 353 -10.43 -1.17 -17.40
C GLU A 353 -10.71 0.13 -16.63
N GLY A 354 -10.29 1.28 -17.17
CA GLY A 354 -10.63 2.60 -16.64
C GLY A 354 -12.14 2.86 -16.63
N TYR A 355 -12.84 2.49 -17.72
CA TYR A 355 -14.30 2.59 -17.80
C TYR A 355 -15.00 1.65 -16.81
N ALA A 356 -14.53 0.40 -16.67
CA ALA A 356 -15.07 -0.56 -15.73
C ALA A 356 -14.85 -0.13 -14.27
N SER A 357 -13.66 0.38 -13.94
CA SER A 357 -13.34 0.93 -12.62
C SER A 357 -14.19 2.14 -12.27
N ALA A 358 -14.34 3.09 -13.21
CA ALA A 358 -15.20 4.26 -13.02
C ALA A 358 -16.69 3.89 -12.91
N ALA A 359 -17.14 2.83 -13.59
CA ALA A 359 -18.49 2.30 -13.44
C ALA A 359 -18.70 1.65 -12.08
N LEU A 360 -17.73 0.88 -11.59
CA LEU A 360 -17.75 0.24 -10.28
C LEU A 360 -17.71 1.28 -9.15
N GLU A 361 -16.92 2.34 -9.28
CA GLU A 361 -16.89 3.44 -8.31
C GLU A 361 -18.24 4.18 -8.24
N ARG A 362 -18.88 4.40 -9.40
CA ARG A 362 -20.25 4.96 -9.46
C ARG A 362 -21.27 4.02 -8.80
N ALA A 363 -21.18 2.72 -9.05
CA ALA A 363 -22.04 1.73 -8.41
C ALA A 363 -21.85 1.73 -6.88
N LEU A 364 -20.60 1.76 -6.40
CA LEU A 364 -20.28 1.84 -4.97
C LEU A 364 -20.84 3.12 -4.32
N LYS A 365 -20.69 4.28 -4.97
CA LYS A 365 -21.29 5.53 -4.49
C LYS A 365 -22.82 5.45 -4.42
N SER A 366 -23.46 4.83 -5.41
CA SER A 366 -24.92 4.60 -5.39
C SER A 366 -25.35 3.73 -4.20
N VAL A 367 -24.63 2.63 -3.96
CA VAL A 367 -24.93 1.72 -2.82
C VAL A 367 -24.75 2.42 -1.48
N VAL A 368 -23.73 3.27 -1.32
CA VAL A 368 -23.52 4.04 -0.09
C VAL A 368 -24.65 5.04 0.15
N ILE A 369 -25.15 5.71 -0.91
CA ILE A 369 -26.29 6.64 -0.80
C ILE A 369 -27.56 5.87 -0.39
N GLU A 370 -27.81 4.72 -1.01
CA GLU A 370 -28.97 3.89 -0.69
C GLU A 370 -28.92 3.34 0.75
N ALA A 371 -27.74 2.89 1.20
CA ALA A 371 -27.53 2.43 2.57
C ALA A 371 -27.80 3.55 3.59
N ARG A 372 -27.34 4.78 3.32
CA ARG A 372 -27.64 5.94 4.17
C ARG A 372 -29.14 6.22 4.21
N GLY A 373 -29.83 6.16 3.08
CA GLY A 373 -31.29 6.36 3.02
C GLY A 373 -32.07 5.29 3.80
N LEU A 374 -31.60 4.04 3.79
CA LEU A 374 -32.18 2.96 4.60
C LEU A 374 -31.95 3.17 6.10
N GLU A 375 -30.77 3.67 6.48
CA GLU A 375 -30.45 4.01 7.87
C GLU A 375 -31.32 5.16 8.39
N GLU A 376 -31.53 6.21 7.59
CA GLU A 376 -32.44 7.31 7.92
C GLU A 376 -33.88 6.83 8.11
N ARG A 377 -34.39 5.99 7.20
CA ARG A 377 -35.73 5.37 7.34
C ARG A 377 -35.85 4.47 8.57
N SER A 378 -34.79 3.72 8.91
CA SER A 378 -34.74 2.91 10.12
C SER A 378 -34.83 3.78 11.38
N ASN A 379 -34.11 4.91 11.39
CA ASN A 379 -34.17 5.87 12.49
C ASN A 379 -35.55 6.55 12.60
N GLU A 380 -36.20 6.89 11.48
CA GLU A 380 -37.58 7.40 11.48
C GLU A 380 -38.60 6.38 12.01
N MET A 381 -38.44 5.09 11.69
CA MET A 381 -39.31 4.05 12.25
C MET A 381 -39.10 3.88 13.77
N ARG A 382 -37.86 4.01 14.24
CA ARG A 382 -37.54 4.01 15.68
C ARG A 382 -38.17 5.21 16.39
N THR A 383 -38.10 6.42 15.83
CA THR A 383 -38.74 7.59 16.46
C THR A 383 -40.27 7.50 16.44
N ARG A 384 -40.88 6.97 15.37
CA ARG A 384 -42.34 6.73 15.32
C ARG A 384 -42.80 5.70 16.35
N SER A 385 -42.09 4.59 16.51
CA SER A 385 -42.41 3.57 17.51
C SER A 385 -42.26 4.04 18.96
N SER A 386 -41.36 4.98 19.22
CA SER A 386 -41.19 5.66 20.51
C SER A 386 -42.34 6.63 20.88
N SER A 387 -43.18 7.02 19.91
CA SER A 387 -44.25 8.00 20.13
C SER A 387 -45.59 7.39 20.56
N LYS A 388 -45.62 6.11 20.96
CA LYS A 388 -46.86 5.51 21.50
C LYS A 388 -47.31 6.31 22.72
N PRO A 389 -48.53 6.88 22.71
CA PRO A 389 -49.03 7.68 23.81
C PRO A 389 -49.05 6.83 25.08
N ALA A 390 -48.40 7.35 26.12
CA ALA A 390 -48.33 6.74 27.43
C ALA A 390 -49.74 6.35 27.88
N ARG A 391 -49.95 5.04 28.06
CA ARG A 391 -51.18 4.48 28.61
C ARG A 391 -51.41 5.15 29.98
N PRO A 392 -52.61 5.69 30.26
CA PRO A 392 -52.85 6.41 31.50
C PRO A 392 -52.57 5.51 32.71
N PRO A 393 -52.05 6.08 33.80
CA PRO A 393 -51.55 5.32 34.94
C PRO A 393 -52.70 4.55 35.61
N GLN A 394 -52.68 3.23 35.49
CA GLN A 394 -53.46 2.36 36.35
C GLN A 394 -52.89 2.46 37.78
N LYS A 395 -53.69 3.08 38.66
CA LYS A 395 -53.47 3.12 40.11
C LYS A 395 -53.28 1.68 40.63
N ARG A 396 -52.05 1.35 41.05
CA ARG A 396 -51.78 0.17 41.87
C ARG A 396 -51.74 0.60 43.33
N THR A 397 -52.72 0.09 44.05
CA THR A 397 -52.82 0.02 45.50
C THR A 397 -51.60 -0.69 46.08
N THR A 398 -50.99 -0.05 47.06
CA THR A 398 -49.92 -0.57 47.90
C THR A 398 -50.51 -1.38 49.04
N ASP A 399 -50.25 -2.68 49.05
CA ASP A 399 -50.08 -3.51 50.24
C ASP A 399 -48.84 -4.37 49.89
N GLY A 400 -47.72 -4.28 50.62
CA GLY A 400 -47.61 -4.69 52.00
C GLY A 400 -47.15 -6.14 52.02
N THR A 401 -45.96 -6.38 52.56
CA THR A 401 -45.52 -7.59 53.30
C THR A 401 -44.10 -8.05 52.95
N LEU A 402 -43.28 -8.07 54.00
CA LEU A 402 -41.96 -8.66 54.14
C LEU A 402 -41.92 -10.15 53.76
N ALA A 403 -40.82 -10.61 53.16
CA ALA A 403 -40.16 -11.85 53.59
C ALA A 403 -38.75 -12.00 52.99
N ARG A 404 -37.81 -12.36 53.86
CA ARG A 404 -36.51 -12.97 53.53
C ARG A 404 -36.73 -14.32 52.84
N GLY A 405 -35.80 -14.73 51.97
CA GLY A 405 -35.73 -16.12 51.50
C GLY A 405 -34.54 -16.38 50.59
N ILE A 406 -33.62 -17.20 51.08
CA ILE A 406 -32.46 -17.78 50.38
C ILE A 406 -32.93 -19.00 49.58
N SER A 407 -32.50 -19.14 48.31
CA SER A 407 -32.24 -20.40 47.56
C SER A 407 -32.06 -20.05 46.07
N PHE A 408 -30.90 -20.25 45.43
CA PHE A 408 -30.43 -21.53 44.86
C PHE A 408 -31.48 -22.20 43.96
N TRP A 409 -31.36 -22.06 42.64
CA TRP A 409 -31.64 -23.08 41.60
C TRP A 409 -30.94 -22.65 40.30
N GLU A 410 -30.18 -23.58 39.74
CA GLU A 410 -29.84 -23.64 38.32
C GLU A 410 -31.14 -23.68 37.51
N ASP A 411 -31.20 -22.96 36.39
CA ASP A 411 -31.79 -23.57 35.20
C ASP A 411 -31.41 -22.87 33.91
N LYS A 412 -31.04 -23.71 32.94
CA LYS A 412 -30.77 -23.40 31.55
C LYS A 412 -32.11 -23.16 30.86
N HIS A 413 -32.32 -21.97 30.30
CA HIS A 413 -33.33 -21.79 29.26
C HIS A 413 -32.65 -21.67 27.90
N VAL A 414 -32.58 -22.82 27.23
CA VAL A 414 -32.50 -22.91 25.77
C VAL A 414 -33.86 -22.47 25.24
N ILE A 415 -33.89 -21.35 24.51
CA ILE A 415 -35.04 -20.92 23.73
C ILE A 415 -34.94 -21.64 22.39
N THR A 416 -35.72 -22.70 22.21
CA THR A 416 -36.00 -23.28 20.88
C THR A 416 -37.24 -22.59 20.29
N ASN A 417 -37.18 -22.27 19.00
CA ASN A 417 -38.35 -21.87 18.23
C ASN A 417 -39.10 -23.12 17.74
N ALA A 418 -40.38 -22.95 17.40
CA ALA A 418 -41.32 -24.01 17.05
C ALA A 418 -41.02 -24.77 15.73
N GLU A 419 -39.84 -24.62 15.13
CA GLU A 419 -39.51 -25.18 13.82
C GLU A 419 -38.29 -26.10 13.76
N GLY A 420 -37.68 -26.45 14.90
CA GLY A 420 -36.86 -27.67 15.02
C GLY A 420 -35.78 -27.88 13.95
N ARG A 421 -35.10 -26.82 13.47
CA ARG A 421 -33.96 -26.94 12.56
C ARG A 421 -32.67 -26.45 13.22
N TRP A 422 -31.72 -27.36 13.35
CA TRP A 422 -30.31 -27.05 13.59
C TRP A 422 -29.69 -26.59 12.27
N LEU A 423 -29.02 -25.44 12.28
CA LEU A 423 -28.09 -25.05 11.22
C LEU A 423 -26.66 -25.23 11.76
N PHE A 424 -25.86 -25.95 10.97
CA PHE A 424 -24.40 -26.02 11.07
C PHE A 424 -23.78 -24.69 10.66
#